data_AF-A0AAJ2A844-F1
#
_entry.id   AF-A0AAJ2A844-F1
#
_cell.length_a   1.000
_cell.length_b   1.000
_cell.length_c   1.000
_cell.angle_alpha   90.00
_cell.angle_beta   90.00
_cell.angle_gamma   90.00
#
_symmetry.space_group_name_H-M   'P 1'
#
loop_
_entity.id
_entity.type
_entity.pdbx_description
1 polymer ?
#
loop_
_entity_poly.entity_id
_entity_poly.type
_entity_poly.pdbx_seq_one_letter_code
_entity_poly.pdbx_strand_id
1 'polypeptide(L)' 'SLPTDGPKTLNGLILETLEDIPDGDVSVQIAGVTFEVMRSDDQAIRTVKIFRPPEGTRHALR' A
#
# COMPACT_ATOMS: atom_id res chain seq x y z
N SER A 1 -9.53 7.98 -2.96
CA SER A 1 -9.88 6.54 -2.84
C SER A 1 -8.69 5.72 -3.30
N LEU A 2 -8.59 4.45 -2.90
CA LEU A 2 -7.57 3.56 -3.45
C LEU A 2 -7.99 3.10 -4.86
N PRO A 3 -7.03 2.80 -5.75
CA PRO A 3 -7.33 2.28 -7.08
C PRO A 3 -7.98 0.90 -6.98
N THR A 4 -8.98 0.63 -7.82
CA THR A 4 -9.75 -0.62 -7.85
C THR A 4 -9.77 -1.31 -9.21
N ASP A 5 -9.23 -0.66 -10.25
CA ASP A 5 -9.21 -1.20 -11.62
C ASP A 5 -8.10 -2.25 -11.85
N GLY A 6 -7.37 -2.62 -10.79
CA GLY A 6 -6.29 -3.60 -10.80
C GLY A 6 -6.41 -4.60 -9.63
N PRO A 7 -5.42 -4.69 -8.73
CA PRO A 7 -5.44 -5.64 -7.63
C PRO A 7 -6.70 -5.57 -6.76
N LYS A 8 -7.26 -6.73 -6.47
CA LYS A 8 -8.51 -6.87 -5.70
C LYS A 8 -8.32 -6.91 -4.19
N THR A 9 -7.07 -6.90 -3.73
CA THR A 9 -6.70 -7.03 -2.32
C THR A 9 -5.60 -6.03 -1.97
N LEU A 10 -5.48 -5.67 -0.69
CA LEU A 10 -4.43 -4.76 -0.24
C LEU A 10 -3.03 -5.35 -0.42
N ASN A 11 -2.87 -6.66 -0.21
CA ASN A 11 -1.62 -7.36 -0.52
C ASN A 11 -1.25 -7.20 -1.99
N GLY A 12 -2.17 -7.54 -2.91
CA GLY A 12 -1.90 -7.40 -4.34
C GLY A 12 -1.61 -5.95 -4.75
N LEU A 13 -2.32 -4.98 -4.17
CA LEU A 13 -2.11 -3.56 -4.46
C LEU A 13 -0.71 -3.09 -4.05
N ILE A 14 -0.27 -3.48 -2.85
CA ILE A 14 1.05 -3.10 -2.36
C ILE A 14 2.14 -3.88 -3.10
N LEU A 15 1.93 -5.17 -3.36
CA LEU A 15 2.90 -6.01 -4.07
C LEU A 15 3.09 -5.56 -5.52
N GLU A 16 2.04 -5.12 -6.21
CA GLU A 16 2.17 -4.52 -7.55
C GLU A 16 3.00 -3.23 -7.53
N THR A 17 2.95 -2.48 -6.43
CA THR A 17 3.77 -1.26 -6.26
C THR A 17 5.23 -1.59 -5.92
N LEU A 18 5.47 -2.68 -5.18
CA LEU A 18 6.81 -3.10 -4.75
C LEU A 18 7.53 -4.00 -5.77
N GLU A 19 6.79 -4.58 -6.72
CA GLU A 19 7.21 -5.58 -7.71
C GLU A 19 7.65 -6.93 -7.12
N ASP A 20 8.21 -6.95 -5.91
CA ASP A 20 8.59 -8.15 -5.17
C ASP A 20 8.36 -7.97 -3.65
N ILE A 21 8.50 -9.06 -2.90
CA ILE A 21 8.39 -9.06 -1.44
C ILE A 21 9.69 -8.48 -0.86
N PRO A 22 9.61 -7.45 0.00
CA PRO A 22 10.78 -6.81 0.55
C PRO A 22 11.45 -7.68 1.63
N ASP A 23 12.79 -7.75 1.61
CA ASP A 23 13.62 -8.42 2.62
C ASP A 23 13.73 -7.63 3.96
N GLY A 24 13.24 -6.39 4.00
CA GLY A 24 13.37 -5.49 5.14
C GLY A 24 12.23 -4.51 5.29
N ASP A 25 12.36 -3.58 6.25
CA ASP A 25 11.34 -2.59 6.56
C ASP A 25 11.14 -1.64 5.38
N VAL A 26 9.90 -1.55 4.89
CA VAL A 26 9.53 -0.66 3.80
C VAL A 26 8.20 0.04 4.07
N SER A 27 8.08 1.25 3.53
CA SER A 27 6.82 1.96 3.44
C SER A 27 6.56 2.37 2.01
N VAL A 28 5.31 2.26 1.57
CA VAL A 28 4.86 2.70 0.24
C VAL A 28 3.78 3.76 0.37
N GLN A 29 3.73 4.67 -0.60
CA GLN A 29 2.69 5.68 -0.68
C GLN A 29 1.82 5.41 -1.92
N ILE A 30 0.54 5.09 -1.70
CA ILE A 30 -0.42 4.78 -2.77
C ILE A 30 -1.63 5.69 -2.61
N ALA A 31 -1.98 6.44 -3.67
CA ALA A 31 -3.07 7.43 -3.67
C ALA A 31 -3.02 8.40 -2.48
N GLY A 32 -1.80 8.79 -2.07
CA GLY A 32 -1.55 9.70 -0.95
C GLY A 32 -1.81 9.12 0.44
N VAL A 33 -1.96 7.79 0.55
CA VAL A 33 -2.01 7.04 1.81
C VAL A 33 -0.69 6.30 1.99
N THR A 34 -0.09 6.38 3.17
CA THR A 34 1.14 5.65 3.50
C THR A 34 0.80 4.30 4.13
N PHE A 35 1.46 3.26 3.64
CA PHE A 35 1.38 1.89 4.13
C PHE A 35 2.78 1.45 4.57
N GLU A 36 2.95 1.12 5.84
CA GLU A 36 4.18 0.56 6.39
C GLU A 36 4.01 -0.96 6.53
N VAL A 37 4.92 -1.72 5.91
CA VAL A 37 4.92 -3.18 5.98
C VAL A 37 5.49 -3.59 7.34
N MET A 38 4.63 -4.15 8.19
CA MET A 38 5.03 -4.62 9.52
C MET A 38 5.44 -6.08 9.51
N ARG A 39 4.87 -6.87 8.59
CA ARG A 39 5.18 -8.29 8.42
C ARG A 39 4.88 -8.76 7.00
N SER A 40 5.88 -9.39 6.41
CA SER A 40 5.80 -10.21 5.21
C SER A 40 6.26 -11.65 5.50
N ASP A 41 5.94 -12.56 4.60
CA ASP A 41 6.63 -13.83 4.40
C ASP A 41 6.94 -13.98 2.91
N ASP A 42 7.59 -15.08 2.52
CA ASP A 42 8.01 -15.35 1.13
C ASP A 42 6.88 -15.38 0.09
N GLN A 43 5.62 -15.27 0.50
CA GLN A 43 4.45 -15.34 -0.39
C GLN A 43 3.59 -14.08 -0.36
N ALA A 44 3.57 -13.35 0.75
CA ALA A 44 2.70 -12.19 0.85
C ALA A 44 3.09 -11.21 1.97
N ILE A 45 2.59 -9.99 1.81
CA ILE A 45 2.45 -9.03 2.89
C ILE A 45 1.26 -9.45 3.76
N ARG A 46 1.53 -9.67 5.05
CA ARG A 46 0.54 -10.17 6.02
C ARG A 46 -0.05 -9.08 6.88
N THR A 47 0.75 -8.07 7.21
CA THR A 47 0.32 -7.00 8.10
C THR A 47 0.92 -5.68 7.67
N VAL A 48 0.04 -4.68 7.54
CA VAL A 48 0.44 -3.32 7.21
C VAL A 48 -0.20 -2.36 8.18
N LYS A 49 0.56 -1.31 8.52
CA LYS A 49 0.06 -0.17 9.26
C LYS A 49 -0.30 0.92 8.26
N ILE A 50 -1.52 1.44 8.38
CA ILE A 50 -2.06 2.47 7.49
C ILE A 50 -2.06 3.80 8.22
N PHE A 51 -1.43 4.80 7.64
CA PHE A 51 -1.48 6.17 8.15
C PHE A 51 -2.66 6.89 7.54
N ARG A 52 -3.42 7.60 8.37
CA ARG A 52 -4.49 8.46 7.86
C ARG A 52 -3.86 9.49 6.91
N PRO A 53 -4.37 9.63 5.68
CA PRO A 53 -3.86 10.64 4.77
C PRO A 53 -4.05 12.05 5.39
N PRO A 54 -3.10 12.97 5.16
CA PRO A 54 -3.24 14.34 5.65
C PRO A 54 -4.52 14.99 5.11
N GLU A 55 -5.15 15.86 5.91
CA GLU A 55 -6.32 16.64 5.49
C GLU A 55 -5.95 17.49 4.27
N GLY A 56 -6.41 17.07 3.09
CA GLY A 56 -6.08 17.73 1.81
C GLY A 56 -6.01 16.76 0.63
N THR A 57 -5.72 15.48 0.88
CA THR A 57 -5.65 14.43 -0.18
C THR A 57 -7.01 14.03 -0.75
N ARG A 58 -8.12 14.66 -0.30
CA ARG A 58 -9.48 14.28 -0.71
C ARG A 58 -9.85 14.65 -2.16
N HIS A 59 -9.04 15.42 -2.90
CA HIS A 59 -9.41 15.92 -4.23
C HIS A 59 -8.22 16.10 -5.19
N ALA A 60 -7.56 15.01 -5.60
CA ALA A 60 -6.63 15.04 -6.75
C ALA A 60 -7.11 14.13 -7.89
N LEU A 61 -8.44 14.03 -8.09
CA LEU A 61 -9.09 13.53 -9.31
C LEU A 61 -10.46 14.23 -9.40
N ARG A 62 -10.44 15.49 -9.83
CA ARG A 62 -11.53 16.10 -10.60
C ARG A 62 -10.96 16.44 -11.96
#